data_AF-A0A959B0D0-F1
#
_entry.id   AF-A0A959B0D0-F1
#
_cell.length_a   1.000
_cell.length_b   1.000
_cell.length_c   1.000
_cell.angle_alpha   90.00
_cell.angle_beta   90.00
_cell.angle_gamma   90.00
#
_symmetry.space_group_name_H-M   'P 1'
#
loop_
_entity.id
_entity.type
_entity.pdbx_description
1 polymer ?
#
loop_
_entity_poly.entity_id
_entity_poly.type
_entity_poly.pdbx_seq_one_letter_code
_entity_poly.pdbx_strand_id
1 'polypeptide(L)' 'MPQYTFDRGERLKSRKAIGLLFKEGQSFGQYPLRLIYMPMP' A
#
# COMPACT_ATOMS: atom_id res chain seq x y z
N MET A 1 -1.98 -13.30 23.90
CA MET A 1 -1.47 -11.93 23.66
C MET A 1 -1.84 -11.54 22.24
N PRO A 2 -2.40 -10.34 21.98
CA PRO A 2 -2.72 -9.93 20.63
C PRO A 2 -1.43 -9.86 19.81
N GLN A 3 -1.45 -10.44 18.62
CA GLN A 3 -0.31 -10.44 17.71
C GLN A 3 -0.39 -9.18 16.87
N TYR A 4 0.53 -8.22 17.09
CA TYR A 4 0.60 -6.96 16.34
C TYR A 4 1.15 -7.21 14.93
N THR A 5 0.34 -7.83 14.08
CA THR A 5 0.69 -8.23 12.72
C THR A 5 -0.48 -7.95 11.82
N PHE A 6 -0.18 -7.55 10.58
CA PHE A 6 -1.18 -7.33 9.57
C PHE A 6 -1.96 -8.60 9.24
N ASP A 7 -3.28 -8.46 9.20
CA ASP A 7 -4.20 -9.47 8.71
C ASP A 7 -4.07 -9.67 7.20
N ARG A 8 -4.65 -10.76 6.68
CA ARG A 8 -4.54 -11.10 5.25
C ARG A 8 -5.08 -9.98 4.34
N GLY A 9 -6.14 -9.29 4.75
CA GLY A 9 -6.77 -8.21 3.98
C GLY A 9 -5.97 -6.90 3.96
N GLU A 10 -5.19 -6.64 5.01
CA GLU A 10 -4.40 -5.42 5.14
C GLU A 10 -3.10 -5.48 4.30
N ARG A 11 -2.67 -6.68 3.90
CA ARG A 11 -1.45 -6.86 3.10
C ARG A 11 -1.73 -6.72 1.61
N LEU A 12 -1.07 -5.74 0.99
CA LEU A 12 -1.06 -5.58 -0.47
C LEU A 12 -0.22 -6.68 -1.14
N LYS A 13 -0.83 -7.83 -1.46
CA LYS A 13 -0.16 -8.98 -2.11
C LYS A 13 -0.52 -9.16 -3.59
N SER A 14 -1.63 -8.58 -4.04
CA SER A 14 -2.10 -8.74 -5.42
C SER A 14 -1.23 -7.94 -6.38
N ARG A 15 -0.59 -8.61 -7.34
CA ARG A 15 0.19 -7.95 -8.40
C ARG A 15 -0.65 -6.95 -9.20
N LYS A 16 -1.93 -7.25 -9.43
CA LYS A 16 -2.86 -6.35 -10.12
C LYS A 16 -3.07 -5.06 -9.32
N ALA A 17 -3.29 -5.18 -8.01
CA ALA A 17 -3.50 -4.03 -7.14
C ALA A 17 -2.24 -3.17 -7.01
N ILE A 18 -1.06 -3.81 -6.89
CA ILE A 18 0.23 -3.12 -6.92
C ILE A 18 0.39 -2.37 -8.25
N GLY A 19 0.14 -3.04 -9.38
CA GLY A 19 0.23 -2.42 -10.70
C GLY A 19 -0.71 -1.21 -10.85
N LEU A 20 -1.92 -1.27 -10.29
CA LEU A 20 -2.85 -0.15 -10.26
C LEU A 20 -2.34 0.99 -9.38
N LEU A 21 -1.86 0.69 -8.17
CA LEU A 21 -1.31 1.65 -7.22
C LEU A 21 -0.15 2.46 -7.83
N PHE A 22 0.75 1.81 -8.57
CA PHE A 22 1.86 2.49 -9.23
C PHE A 22 1.46 3.26 -10.51
N LYS A 23 0.31 2.95 -11.11
CA LYS A 23 -0.19 3.64 -12.32
C LYS A 23 -1.06 4.84 -12.01
N GLU A 24 -1.98 4.71 -11.05
CA GLU A 24 -3.03 5.70 -10.76
C GLU A 24 -2.89 6.32 -9.37
N GLY A 25 -2.07 5.72 -8.49
CA GLY A 25 -1.88 6.21 -7.13
C GLY A 25 -1.11 7.53 -7.09
N GLN A 26 -1.39 8.31 -6.04
CA GLN A 26 -0.62 9.50 -5.71
C GLN A 26 0.61 9.10 -4.91
N SER A 27 1.70 9.83 -5.09
CA SER A 27 2.95 9.58 -4.36
C SER A 27 3.40 10.83 -3.62
N PHE A 28 3.93 10.63 -2.42
CA PHE A 28 4.69 11.64 -1.71
C PHE A 28 6.02 11.06 -1.25
N GLY A 29 7.08 11.86 -1.39
CA GLY A 29 8.43 11.48 -1.01
C GLY A 29 8.91 12.33 0.15
N GLN A 30 9.34 11.67 1.22
CA GLN A 30 10.12 12.30 2.28
C GLN A 30 11.35 11.43 2.46
N TYR A 31 12.53 11.97 2.13
CA TYR A 31 13.77 11.20 2.17
C TYR A 31 13.92 10.46 3.52
N PRO A 32 14.24 9.16 3.55
CA PRO A 32 14.58 8.27 2.42
C PRO A 32 13.38 7.46 1.85
N LEU A 33 12.16 7.78 2.25
CA LEU A 33 10.95 7.01 1.93
C LEU A 33 10.15 7.65 0.80
N ARG A 34 9.52 6.79 -0.01
CA ARG A 34 8.48 7.17 -0.96
C ARG A 34 7.23 6.37 -0.64
N LEU A 35 6.17 7.08 -0.31
CA LEU A 35 4.86 6.49 -0.05
C LEU A 35 3.98 6.70 -1.27
N ILE A 36 3.25 5.66 -1.63
CA ILE A 36 2.30 5.65 -2.75
C ILE A 36 0.99 5.16 -2.18
N TYR A 37 -0.08 5.91 -2.45
CA TYR A 37 -1.39 5.64 -1.88
C TYR A 37 -2.49 5.87 -2.92
N MET A 38 -3.61 5.20 -2.71
CA MET A 38 -4.83 5.38 -3.48
C MET A 38 -6.02 5.42 -2.52
N PRO A 39 -7.06 6.23 -2.80
CA PRO A 39 -8.27 6.19 -2.02
C PRO A 39 -8.91 4.80 -2.14
N MET A 40 -9.30 4.23 -1.00
CA MET A 40 -10.13 3.02 -0.98
C MET A 40 -11.57 3.45 -1.32
N PRO A 41 -12.26 2.75 -2.24
CA PRO A 41 -13.69 2.98 -2.47
C PRO A 41 -14.54 2.63 -1.25
#